data_AF-A0A8T4KSQ8-F1
#
_entry.id   AF-A0A8T4KSQ8-F1
#
_cell.length_a   1.000
_cell.length_b   1.000
_cell.length_c   1.000
_cell.angle_alpha   90.00
_cell.angle_beta   90.00
_cell.angle_gamma   90.00
#
_symmetry.space_group_name_H-M   'P 1'
#
loop_
_entity.id
_entity.type
_entity.pdbx_description
1 polymer ?
#
loop_
_entity_poly.entity_id
_entity_poly.type
_entity_poly.pdbx_seq_one_letter_code
_entity_poly.pdbx_strand_id
1 'polypeptide(L)'
;MKGRRMQATVLEKLVGVRLDEKSLSDLDKAAARLGHDRSEALREAIDLYLEKALGMEVIYIRDISKSKAKEEIRDYINKKGRAWVGDIADELRIDYELVAACINELEKEKAVEEVKK
;
A
#
# COMPACT_ATOMS: atom_id res chain seq x y z
N MET A 1 33.75 -1.88 1.55
CA MET A 1 32.68 -2.59 2.28
C MET A 1 31.38 -2.39 1.51
N LYS A 2 30.82 -3.45 0.90
CA LYS A 2 29.58 -3.38 0.11
C LYS A 2 28.39 -3.49 1.07
N GLY A 3 27.61 -2.40 1.18
CA GLY A 3 26.38 -2.37 1.98
C GLY A 3 25.35 -3.35 1.44
N ARG A 4 24.95 -4.30 2.29
CA ARG A 4 23.84 -5.23 2.03
C ARG A 4 22.54 -4.42 1.96
N ARG A 5 21.88 -4.44 0.80
CA ARG A 5 20.51 -3.96 0.63
C ARG A 5 19.58 -4.85 1.45
N MET A 6 18.94 -4.34 2.49
CA MET A 6 17.78 -4.97 3.10
C MET A 6 16.55 -4.60 2.26
N GLN A 7 16.08 -5.55 1.45
CA GLN A 7 14.72 -5.49 0.91
C GLN A 7 13.76 -5.80 2.07
N ALA A 8 12.70 -5.01 2.24
CA ALA A 8 11.62 -5.37 3.16
C ALA A 8 10.95 -6.64 2.60
N THR A 9 11.18 -7.78 3.25
CA THR A 9 10.53 -9.03 2.91
C THR A 9 9.08 -8.96 3.39
N VAL A 10 8.13 -8.97 2.46
CA VAL A 10 6.72 -9.21 2.81
C VAL A 10 6.64 -10.63 3.38
N LEU A 11 6.21 -10.75 4.63
CA LEU A 11 5.97 -12.06 5.25
C LEU A 11 4.70 -12.66 4.68
N GLU A 12 4.80 -13.35 3.54
CA GLU A 12 3.69 -14.12 2.98
C GLU A 12 3.33 -15.27 3.93
N LYS A 13 2.08 -15.33 4.37
CA LYS A 13 1.54 -16.44 5.16
C LYS A 13 0.68 -17.32 4.28
N LEU A 14 0.95 -18.62 4.30
CA LEU A 14 0.13 -19.60 3.59
C LEU A 14 -1.17 -19.82 4.35
N VAL A 15 -2.30 -19.58 3.67
CA VAL A 15 -3.64 -19.88 4.18
C VAL A 15 -4.13 -21.14 3.47
N GLY A 16 -4.28 -22.22 4.23
CA GLY A 16 -4.85 -23.46 3.72
C GLY A 16 -6.37 -23.44 3.79
N VAL A 17 -7.04 -23.67 2.66
CA VAL A 17 -8.51 -23.77 2.58
C VAL A 17 -8.89 -25.17 2.11
N ARG A 18 -9.88 -25.79 2.75
CA ARG A 18 -10.45 -27.07 2.30
C ARG A 18 -11.68 -26.80 1.46
N LEU A 19 -11.68 -27.34 0.24
CA LEU A 19 -12.80 -27.29 -0.70
C LEU A 19 -13.20 -28.71 -1.07
N ASP A 20 -14.50 -28.95 -1.27
CA ASP A 20 -14.96 -30.19 -1.90
C ASP A 20 -14.62 -30.20 -3.40
N GLU A 21 -14.69 -31.38 -4.02
CA GLU A 21 -14.31 -31.57 -5.43
C GLU A 21 -15.12 -30.71 -6.40
N LYS A 22 -16.40 -30.49 -6.11
CA LYS A 22 -17.27 -29.68 -6.96
C LYS A 22 -16.88 -28.22 -6.86
N SER A 23 -16.71 -27.68 -5.64
CA SER A 23 -16.27 -26.30 -5.42
C SER A 23 -14.91 -26.02 -6.07
N LEU A 24 -13.98 -26.98 -5.99
CA LEU A 24 -12.67 -26.86 -6.64
C LEU A 24 -12.78 -26.85 -8.16
N SER A 25 -13.60 -27.72 -8.75
CA SER A 25 -13.83 -27.76 -10.20
C SER A 25 -14.51 -26.49 -10.71
N ASP A 26 -15.48 -25.96 -9.96
CA ASP A 26 -16.19 -24.74 -10.33
C ASP A 26 -15.27 -23.51 -10.23
N LEU A 27 -14.38 -23.45 -9.23
CA LEU A 27 -13.33 -22.44 -9.12
C LEU A 27 -12.39 -22.48 -10.33
N ASP A 28 -11.90 -23.66 -10.71
CA ASP A 28 -10.99 -23.81 -11.86
C ASP A 28 -11.64 -23.32 -13.17
N LYS A 29 -12.91 -23.65 -13.39
CA LYS A 29 -13.67 -23.18 -14.57
C LYS A 29 -13.86 -21.67 -14.57
N ALA A 30 -14.14 -21.09 -13.41
CA ALA A 30 -14.33 -19.65 -13.26
C ALA A 30 -13.01 -18.88 -13.49
N ALA A 31 -11.93 -19.34 -12.86
CA ALA A 31 -10.59 -18.77 -13.03
C ALA A 31 -10.14 -18.82 -14.50
N ALA A 32 -10.32 -19.96 -15.16
CA ALA A 32 -9.98 -20.12 -16.58
C ALA A 32 -10.77 -19.16 -17.51
N ARG A 33 -12.05 -18.88 -17.20
CA ARG A 33 -12.86 -17.92 -17.98
C ARG A 33 -12.38 -16.48 -17.84
N LEU A 34 -11.81 -16.13 -16.70
CA LEU A 34 -11.28 -14.80 -16.41
C LEU A 34 -9.80 -14.65 -16.77
N GLY A 35 -9.15 -15.74 -17.18
CA GLY A 35 -7.71 -15.75 -17.50
C GLY A 35 -6.82 -15.77 -16.27
N HIS A 36 -7.36 -16.10 -15.09
CA HIS A 36 -6.64 -16.14 -13.83
C HIS A 36 -6.14 -17.55 -13.50
N ASP A 37 -5.03 -17.65 -12.78
CA ASP A 37 -4.68 -18.88 -12.09
C ASP A 37 -5.51 -19.04 -10.80
N ARG A 38 -5.51 -20.25 -10.23
CA ARG A 38 -6.32 -20.57 -9.04
C ARG A 38 -5.94 -19.69 -7.83
N SER A 39 -4.66 -19.37 -7.68
CA SER A 39 -4.18 -18.58 -6.55
C SER A 39 -4.58 -17.13 -6.70
N GLU A 40 -4.50 -16.59 -7.93
CA GLU A 40 -4.97 -15.26 -8.28
C GLU A 40 -6.47 -15.12 -8.01
N ALA A 41 -7.28 -16.07 -8.48
CA ALA A 41 -8.73 -16.08 -8.21
C ALA A 41 -9.05 -16.14 -6.71
N LEU A 42 -8.28 -16.89 -5.91
CA LEU A 42 -8.47 -16.95 -4.46
C LEU A 42 -8.07 -15.63 -3.77
N ARG A 43 -6.99 -14.98 -4.20
CA ARG A 43 -6.59 -13.66 -3.66
C ARG A 43 -7.66 -12.62 -3.95
N GLU A 44 -8.12 -12.54 -5.20
CA GLU A 44 -9.17 -11.60 -5.59
C GLU A 44 -10.49 -11.87 -4.85
N ALA A 45 -10.85 -13.15 -4.65
CA ALA A 45 -12.03 -13.48 -3.86
C ALA A 45 -11.91 -13.05 -2.39
N ILE A 46 -10.71 -13.13 -1.79
CA ILE A 46 -10.44 -12.61 -0.46
C ILE A 46 -10.59 -11.09 -0.45
N ASP A 47 -10.00 -10.39 -1.42
CA ASP A 47 -10.08 -8.93 -1.52
C ASP A 47 -11.54 -8.46 -1.68
N LEU A 48 -12.29 -9.07 -2.60
CA LEU A 48 -13.72 -8.83 -2.79
C LEU A 48 -14.55 -9.13 -1.52
N TYR A 49 -14.17 -10.15 -0.76
CA TYR A 49 -14.83 -10.46 0.50
C TYR A 49 -14.51 -9.41 1.57
N LEU A 50 -13.26 -8.96 1.65
CA LEU A 50 -12.84 -7.89 2.56
C LEU A 50 -13.52 -6.57 2.21
N GLU A 51 -13.60 -6.19 0.94
CA GLU A 51 -14.35 -5.00 0.49
C GLU A 51 -15.83 -5.08 0.89
N LYS A 52 -16.46 -6.24 0.70
CA LYS A 52 -17.86 -6.45 1.08
C LYS A 52 -18.07 -6.44 2.60
N ALA A 53 -17.15 -7.02 3.35
CA ALA A 53 -17.27 -7.20 4.80
C ALA A 53 -16.87 -5.93 5.58
N LEU A 54 -15.86 -5.21 5.11
CA LEU A 54 -15.32 -4.02 5.76
C LEU A 54 -15.95 -2.72 5.22
N GLY A 55 -16.64 -2.78 4.07
CA GLY A 55 -17.24 -1.63 3.43
C GLY A 55 -16.19 -0.71 2.80
N MET A 56 -16.51 0.58 2.69
CA MET A 56 -15.55 1.61 2.28
C MET A 56 -14.74 2.05 3.49
N GLU A 57 -13.43 1.78 3.48
CA GLU A 57 -12.52 2.36 4.48
C GLU A 57 -12.44 3.87 4.23
N VAL A 58 -12.95 4.64 5.19
CA VAL A 58 -12.91 6.11 5.16
C VAL A 58 -12.04 6.60 6.31
N ILE A 59 -11.14 7.54 6.01
CA ILE A 59 -10.30 8.19 7.01
C ILE A 59 -10.65 9.67 7.12
N TYR A 60 -10.57 10.20 8.33
CA TYR A 60 -10.63 11.64 8.54
C TYR A 60 -9.32 12.29 8.10
N ILE A 61 -9.37 13.12 7.07
CA ILE A 61 -8.27 14.00 6.69
C ILE A 61 -8.19 15.14 7.70
N ARG A 62 -7.00 15.37 8.24
CA ARG A 62 -6.74 16.46 9.19
C ARG A 62 -6.70 17.79 8.45
N ASP A 63 -7.40 18.78 8.98
CA ASP A 63 -7.14 20.19 8.63
C ASP A 63 -5.82 20.61 9.30
N ILE A 64 -4.78 20.79 8.49
CA ILE A 64 -3.44 21.11 8.93
C ILE A 64 -2.80 22.13 8.00
N SER A 65 -2.06 23.07 8.57
CA SER A 65 -1.31 24.05 7.77
C SER A 65 -0.17 23.37 7.01
N LYS A 66 0.12 23.88 5.82
CA LYS A 66 1.23 23.38 4.99
C LYS A 66 2.56 23.33 5.73
N SER A 67 2.87 24.34 6.54
CA SER A 67 4.10 24.39 7.34
C SER A 67 4.19 23.21 8.31
N LYS A 68 3.10 22.93 9.04
CA LYS A 68 3.05 21.81 9.99
C LYS A 68 3.07 20.46 9.29
N ALA A 69 2.35 20.34 8.16
CA ALA A 69 2.38 19.12 7.34
C ALA A 69 3.80 18.82 6.85
N LYS A 70 4.53 19.83 6.37
CA LYS A 70 5.92 19.66 5.90
C LYS A 70 6.86 19.17 7.01
N GLU A 71 6.70 19.66 8.23
CA GLU A 71 7.46 19.19 9.40
C GLU A 71 7.16 17.71 9.71
N GLU A 72 5.88 17.34 9.79
CA GLU A 72 5.47 15.97 10.09
C GLU A 72 5.90 14.97 8.99
N ILE A 73 5.79 15.36 7.72
CA ILE A 73 6.24 14.56 6.57
C ILE A 73 7.75 14.33 6.62
N ARG A 74 8.53 15.39 6.90
CA ARG A 74 9.98 15.28 7.04
C ARG A 74 10.36 14.31 8.16
N ASP A 75 9.71 14.43 9.32
CA ASP A 75 9.96 13.55 10.46
C ASP A 75 9.56 12.11 10.18
N TYR A 76 8.47 11.89 9.45
CA TYR A 76 8.02 10.56 9.01
C TYR A 76 9.05 9.91 8.08
N ILE A 77 9.53 10.63 7.06
CA ILE A 77 10.56 10.15 6.13
C ILE A 77 11.87 9.88 6.86
N ASN A 78 12.30 10.79 7.75
CA ASN A 78 13.52 10.62 8.55
C ASN A 78 13.49 9.35 9.40
N LYS A 79 12.33 8.99 9.98
CA LYS A 79 12.19 7.77 10.78
C LYS A 79 12.20 6.49 9.94
N LYS A 80 11.61 6.51 8.75
CA LYS A 80 11.49 5.32 7.88
C LYS A 80 12.65 5.18 6.88
N GLY A 81 13.41 6.25 6.64
CA GLY A 81 14.47 6.35 5.63
C GLY A 81 13.96 6.45 4.19
N ARG A 82 12.79 5.86 3.89
CA ARG A 82 12.09 5.95 2.61
C ARG A 82 10.60 5.73 2.82
N ALA A 83 9.77 6.32 1.97
CA ALA A 83 8.33 6.12 1.99
C ALA A 83 7.72 6.40 0.61
N TRP A 84 6.55 5.79 0.34
CA TRP A 84 5.72 6.19 -0.78
C TRP A 84 4.82 7.36 -0.39
N VAL A 85 4.48 8.22 -1.35
CA VAL A 85 3.62 9.41 -1.12
C VAL A 85 2.24 8.99 -0.58
N GLY A 86 1.66 7.91 -1.10
CA GLY A 86 0.40 7.35 -0.61
C GLY A 86 0.47 6.95 0.87
N ASP A 87 1.48 6.17 1.25
CA ASP A 87 1.68 5.77 2.66
C ASP A 87 1.79 6.98 3.61
N ILE A 88 2.41 8.07 3.15
CA ILE A 88 2.52 9.30 3.93
C ILE A 88 1.14 9.95 4.11
N ALA A 89 0.38 10.09 3.03
CA ALA A 89 -0.97 10.67 3.05
C ALA A 89 -1.90 9.86 3.97
N ASP A 90 -1.87 8.54 3.85
CA ASP A 90 -2.74 7.63 4.59
C ASP A 90 -2.36 7.57 6.08
N GLU A 91 -1.08 7.33 6.40
CA GLU A 91 -0.65 7.16 7.79
C GLU A 91 -0.67 8.49 8.58
N LEU A 92 -0.34 9.62 7.94
CA LEU A 92 -0.42 10.94 8.59
C LEU A 92 -1.83 11.55 8.53
N ARG A 93 -2.73 10.96 7.72
CA ARG A 93 -4.08 11.46 7.43
C ARG A 93 -4.06 12.90 6.90
N ILE A 94 -3.17 13.14 5.96
CA ILE A 94 -2.98 14.43 5.30
C ILE A 94 -3.46 14.29 3.85
N ASP A 95 -4.14 15.31 3.35
CA ASP A 95 -4.55 15.38 1.96
C ASP A 95 -3.38 15.06 1.00
N TYR A 96 -3.62 14.19 0.03
CA TYR A 96 -2.58 13.69 -0.87
C TYR A 96 -1.93 14.82 -1.67
N GLU A 97 -2.71 15.80 -2.15
CA GLU A 97 -2.18 16.94 -2.90
C GLU A 97 -1.30 17.82 -2.02
N LEU A 98 -1.71 18.03 -0.76
CA LEU A 98 -0.91 18.73 0.23
C LEU A 98 0.41 18.00 0.52
N VAL A 99 0.40 16.67 0.65
CA VAL A 99 1.63 15.87 0.81
C VAL A 99 2.53 16.04 -0.41
N ALA A 100 2.01 15.86 -1.62
CA ALA A 100 2.77 16.01 -2.85
C ALA A 100 3.39 17.42 -2.98
N ALA A 101 2.62 18.46 -2.64
CA ALA A 101 3.10 19.83 -2.62
C ALA A 101 4.23 20.04 -1.60
N CYS A 102 4.15 19.41 -0.41
CA CYS A 102 5.20 19.48 0.60
C CYS A 102 6.47 18.72 0.17
N ILE A 103 6.34 17.54 -0.44
CA ILE A 103 7.49 16.78 -0.95
C ILE A 103 8.23 17.58 -2.02
N ASN A 104 7.51 18.20 -2.96
CA ASN A 104 8.13 19.06 -3.97
C ASN A 104 8.92 20.24 -3.36
N GLU A 105 8.49 20.79 -2.23
CA GLU A 105 9.26 21.81 -1.52
C GLU A 105 10.48 21.23 -0.81
N LEU A 106 10.33 20.10 -0.12
CA LEU A 106 11.43 19.41 0.55
C LEU A 106 12.50 18.96 -0.44
N GLU A 107 12.12 18.57 -1.66
CA GLU A 107 13.06 18.21 -2.73
C GLU A 107 13.85 19.42 -3.22
N LYS A 108 13.18 20.57 -3.41
CA LYS A 108 13.86 21.85 -3.72
C LYS A 108 14.84 22.27 -2.62
N GLU A 109 14.51 21.96 -1.37
CA GLU A 109 15.36 22.17 -0.19
C GLU A 109 16.48 21.12 -0.06
N LYS A 110 16.52 20.10 -0.94
CA LYS A 110 17.42 18.93 -0.89
C LYS A 110 17.31 18.13 0.42
N ALA A 111 16.17 18.19 1.09
CA ALA A 111 15.88 17.42 2.29
C ALA A 111 15.40 15.99 1.96
N VAL A 112 14.79 15.81 0.78
CA VAL A 112 14.33 14.52 0.24
C VAL A 112 14.67 14.44 -1.24
N GLU A 113 14.68 13.23 -1.81
CA GLU A 113 14.85 13.02 -3.25
C GLU A 113 13.99 11.84 -3.72
N GLU A 114 13.51 11.91 -4.97
CA GLU A 114 12.85 10.76 -5.59
C GLU A 114 13.87 9.67 -5.91
N VAL A 115 13.58 8.44 -5.49
CA VAL A 115 14.41 7.28 -5.83
C VAL A 115 14.15 6.88 -7.28
N LYS A 116 14.97 7.37 -8.21
CA LYS A 116 14.96 6.93 -9.61
C LYS A 116 15.47 5.49 -9.71
N LYS A 117 14.63 4.58 -10.23
CA LYS A 117 15.02 3.19 -10.52
C LYS A 117 15.72 3.08 -11.87
#